data_AF-A0A5C7FHU2-F1
#
_entry.id   AF-A0A5C7FHU2-F1
#
_cell.length_a   1.000
_cell.length_b   1.000
_cell.length_c   1.000
_cell.angle_alpha   90.00
_cell.angle_beta   90.00
_cell.angle_gamma   90.00
#
_symmetry.space_group_name_H-M   'P 1'
#
loop_
_entity.id
_entity.type
_entity.pdbx_description
1 polymer ?
#
loop_
_entity_poly.entity_id
_entity_poly.type
_entity_poly.pdbx_seq_one_letter_code
_entity_poly.pdbx_strand_id
1 'polypeptide(L)'
;MPVPTLRQRFNALRKTMAWSWKDIDQITGRSDTGSNISKGVPNWARLAIVANERYQHLLRLHIIDAVRREIGYEWTLRQRSDCEFTFTPPHPVGHHITLSFSPAQLLLLSNSPHLSKIIHLLNEIHPSIKTEKRNNGNTATTFCLTPTNDPPTQLKQYLDEHALPD
;
A
#
# COMPACT_ATOMS: atom_id res chain seq x y z
N MET A 1 1.14 15.26 -16.00
CA MET A 1 -0.33 15.03 -16.01
C MET A 1 -0.99 16.11 -15.17
N PRO A 2 -2.21 16.57 -15.49
CA PRO A 2 -2.93 17.57 -14.68
C PRO A 2 -3.27 17.02 -13.29
N VAL A 3 -3.20 17.88 -12.27
CA VAL A 3 -3.53 17.53 -10.88
C VAL A 3 -5.02 17.22 -10.78
N PRO A 4 -5.43 16.04 -10.26
CA PRO A 4 -6.84 15.68 -10.17
C PRO A 4 -7.59 16.59 -9.20
N THR A 5 -8.80 17.01 -9.59
CA THR A 5 -9.68 17.83 -8.76
C THR A 5 -10.11 17.08 -7.50
N LEU A 6 -10.49 17.81 -6.44
CA LEU A 6 -11.00 17.20 -5.19
C LEU A 6 -12.18 16.25 -5.45
N ARG A 7 -13.05 16.56 -6.42
CA ARG A 7 -14.17 15.70 -6.80
C ARG A 7 -13.71 14.39 -7.45
N GLN A 8 -12.70 14.46 -8.32
CA GLN A 8 -12.09 13.28 -8.93
C GLN A 8 -11.39 12.42 -7.88
N ARG A 9 -10.64 13.04 -6.96
CA ARG A 9 -10.00 12.35 -5.83
C ARG A 9 -11.01 11.65 -4.93
N PHE A 10 -12.11 12.32 -4.57
CA PHE A 10 -13.18 11.71 -3.77
C PHE A 10 -13.86 10.54 -4.50
N ASN A 11 -14.16 10.71 -5.79
CA ASN A 11 -14.77 9.65 -6.59
C ASN A 11 -13.85 8.43 -6.74
N ALA A 12 -12.53 8.65 -6.85
CA ALA A 12 -11.55 7.57 -6.85
C ALA A 12 -11.55 6.84 -5.50
N LEU A 13 -11.46 7.57 -4.38
CA LEU A 13 -11.54 7.00 -3.04
C LEU A 13 -12.81 6.17 -2.84
N ARG A 14 -13.98 6.74 -3.18
CA ARG A 14 -15.27 6.04 -3.08
C ARG A 14 -15.27 4.72 -3.84
N LYS A 15 -14.75 4.72 -5.07
CA LYS A 15 -14.63 3.51 -5.89
C LYS A 15 -13.68 2.49 -5.27
N THR A 16 -12.52 2.93 -4.78
CA THR A 16 -11.53 2.04 -4.14
C THR A 16 -12.08 1.39 -2.87
N MET A 17 -12.83 2.14 -2.07
CA MET A 17 -13.48 1.62 -0.85
C MET A 17 -14.78 0.86 -1.13
N ALA A 18 -15.16 0.72 -2.40
CA ALA A 18 -16.44 0.13 -2.83
C ALA A 18 -17.69 0.75 -2.15
N TRP A 19 -17.62 2.02 -1.73
CA TRP A 19 -18.73 2.69 -1.05
C TRP A 19 -19.82 3.12 -2.03
N SER A 20 -21.05 2.72 -1.74
CA SER A 20 -22.24 3.31 -2.36
C SER A 20 -22.51 4.70 -1.78
N TRP A 21 -23.34 5.50 -2.46
CA TRP A 21 -23.78 6.78 -1.91
C TRP A 21 -24.58 6.60 -0.61
N LYS A 22 -25.30 5.48 -0.49
CA LYS A 22 -26.04 5.12 0.73
C LYS A 22 -25.11 4.86 1.91
N ASP A 23 -23.97 4.19 1.68
CA ASP A 23 -22.97 3.96 2.73
C ASP A 23 -22.37 5.29 3.20
N ILE A 24 -22.13 6.22 2.27
CA ILE A 24 -21.63 7.56 2.60
C ILE A 24 -22.67 8.33 3.43
N ASP A 25 -23.94 8.28 3.06
CA ASP A 25 -25.03 8.91 3.81
C ASP A 25 -25.07 8.37 5.25
N GLN A 26 -24.92 7.06 5.42
CA GLN A 26 -24.88 6.40 6.74
C GLN A 26 -23.63 6.77 7.55
N ILE A 27 -22.44 6.80 6.94
CA ILE A 27 -21.17 7.16 7.61
C ILE A 27 -21.20 8.63 8.06
N THR A 28 -21.75 9.52 7.23
CA THR A 28 -21.73 10.96 7.49
C THR A 28 -22.94 11.46 8.27
N GLY A 29 -23.98 10.64 8.43
CA GLY A 29 -25.25 11.01 9.06
C GLY A 29 -26.05 12.04 8.25
N ARG A 30 -25.82 12.14 6.94
CA ARG A 30 -26.45 13.12 6.04
C ARG A 30 -27.31 12.40 5.00
N SER A 31 -28.38 13.05 4.54
CA SER A 31 -29.12 12.63 3.36
C SER A 31 -28.55 13.29 2.10
N ASP A 32 -28.67 12.59 0.96
CA ASP A 32 -28.42 13.14 -0.38
C ASP A 32 -26.98 13.60 -0.63
N THR A 33 -26.00 12.92 -0.05
CA THR A 33 -24.59 13.33 -0.14
C THR A 33 -24.08 13.36 -1.57
N GLY A 34 -24.58 12.47 -2.44
CA GLY A 34 -24.27 12.47 -3.88
C GLY A 34 -24.68 13.76 -4.60
N SER A 35 -25.85 14.31 -4.26
CA SER A 35 -26.39 15.56 -4.81
C SER A 35 -25.71 16.80 -4.25
N ASN A 36 -25.15 16.72 -3.04
CA ASN A 36 -24.39 17.82 -2.44
C ASN A 36 -22.96 17.90 -3.00
N ILE A 37 -22.34 16.76 -3.28
CA ILE A 37 -21.00 16.71 -3.91
C ILE A 37 -20.98 17.33 -5.31
N SER A 38 -22.08 17.28 -6.06
CA SER A 38 -22.18 17.93 -7.37
C SER A 38 -22.23 19.46 -7.28
N LYS A 39 -22.69 20.01 -6.15
CA LYS A 39 -22.72 21.46 -5.85
C LYS A 39 -21.41 21.98 -5.26
N GLY A 40 -20.59 21.09 -4.68
CA GLY A 40 -19.27 21.40 -4.13
C GLY A 40 -18.78 20.26 -3.23
N VAL A 41 -17.46 20.04 -3.15
CA VAL A 41 -16.89 18.96 -2.32
C VAL A 41 -16.96 19.35 -0.83
N PRO A 42 -17.77 18.66 -0.01
CA PRO A 42 -17.92 19.00 1.41
C PRO A 42 -16.62 18.80 2.21
N ASN A 43 -16.49 19.49 3.35
CA ASN A 43 -15.29 19.40 4.19
C ASN A 43 -15.00 17.97 4.70
N TRP A 44 -16.04 17.18 5.01
CA TRP A 44 -15.84 15.78 5.43
C TRP A 44 -15.23 14.92 4.31
N ALA A 45 -15.54 15.21 3.03
CA ALA A 45 -14.96 14.51 1.90
C ALA A 45 -13.49 14.86 1.72
N ARG A 46 -13.10 16.12 2.01
CA ARG A 46 -11.69 16.52 2.09
C ARG A 46 -10.97 15.80 3.22
N LEU A 47 -11.59 15.70 4.39
CA LEU A 47 -11.03 14.96 5.52
C LEU A 47 -10.84 13.48 5.19
N ALA A 48 -11.82 12.84 4.54
CA ALA A 48 -11.72 11.45 4.11
C ALA A 48 -10.59 11.22 3.10
N ILE A 49 -10.41 12.12 2.13
CA ILE A 49 -9.28 12.09 1.19
C ILE A 49 -7.96 12.17 1.96
N VAL A 50 -7.79 13.20 2.81
CA VAL A 50 -6.55 13.42 3.56
C VAL A 50 -6.26 12.27 4.52
N ALA A 51 -7.28 11.75 5.21
CA ALA A 51 -7.14 10.61 6.12
C ALA A 51 -6.70 9.35 5.37
N ASN A 52 -7.33 9.04 4.23
CA ASN A 52 -6.92 7.90 3.42
C ASN A 52 -5.50 8.08 2.88
N GLU A 53 -5.15 9.24 2.36
CA GLU A 53 -3.81 9.51 1.83
C GLU A 53 -2.73 9.38 2.91
N ARG A 54 -3.00 9.90 4.12
CA ARG A 54 -2.12 9.70 5.29
C ARG A 54 -2.04 8.23 5.70
N TYR A 55 -3.16 7.53 5.72
CA TYR A 55 -3.19 6.10 6.05
C TYR A 55 -2.39 5.26 5.06
N GLN A 56 -2.47 5.56 3.76
CA GLN A 56 -1.72 4.81 2.74
C GLN A 56 -0.19 4.97 2.91
N HIS A 57 0.29 6.09 3.45
CA HIS A 57 1.70 6.24 3.82
C HIS A 57 2.08 5.30 4.97
N LEU A 58 1.27 5.31 6.03
CA LEU A 58 1.45 4.40 7.18
C LEU A 58 1.31 2.94 6.76
N LEU A 59 0.45 2.65 5.77
CA LEU A 59 0.25 1.31 5.25
C LEU A 59 1.54 0.74 4.64
N ARG A 60 2.34 1.54 3.92
CA ARG A 60 3.63 1.07 3.40
C ARG A 60 4.56 0.63 4.52
N LEU A 61 4.66 1.44 5.57
CA LEU A 61 5.44 1.12 6.77
C LEU A 61 4.92 -0.13 7.46
N HIS A 62 3.61 -0.23 7.66
CA HIS A 62 2.99 -1.40 8.27
C HIS A 62 3.18 -2.67 7.45
N ILE A 63 3.15 -2.58 6.11
CA ILE A 63 3.45 -3.72 5.24
C ILE A 63 4.91 -4.15 5.40
N ILE A 64 5.86 -3.22 5.39
CA ILE A 64 7.29 -3.52 5.57
C ILE A 64 7.53 -4.15 6.94
N ASP A 65 6.96 -3.59 8.01
CA ASP A 65 7.08 -4.11 9.37
C ASP A 65 6.40 -5.49 9.53
N ALA A 66 5.19 -5.67 8.97
CA ALA A 66 4.49 -6.95 9.01
C ALA A 66 5.27 -8.06 8.28
N VAL A 67 5.84 -7.75 7.11
CA VAL A 67 6.73 -8.67 6.39
C VAL A 67 7.97 -8.98 7.23
N ARG A 68 8.59 -7.97 7.84
CA ARG A 68 9.78 -8.16 8.69
C ARG A 68 9.49 -9.07 9.89
N ARG A 69 8.36 -8.87 10.56
CA ARG A 69 7.93 -9.72 11.68
C ARG A 69 7.68 -11.16 11.25
N GLU A 70 7.15 -11.37 10.05
CA GLU A 70 6.86 -12.71 9.51
C GLU A 70 8.14 -13.47 9.11
N ILE A 71 9.14 -12.78 8.56
CA ILE A 71 10.37 -13.42 8.07
C ILE A 71 11.48 -13.50 9.12
N GLY A 72 11.42 -12.66 10.14
CA GLY A 72 12.44 -12.56 11.19
C GLY A 72 13.34 -11.33 11.05
N TYR A 73 13.79 -10.80 12.19
CA TYR A 73 14.62 -9.57 12.25
C TYR A 73 16.07 -9.77 11.79
N GLU A 74 16.50 -11.03 11.66
CA GLU A 74 17.79 -11.41 11.08
C GLU A 74 17.88 -11.14 9.58
N TRP A 75 16.74 -11.01 8.90
CA TRP A 75 16.72 -10.58 7.52
C TRP A 75 17.09 -9.11 7.42
N THR A 76 18.10 -8.83 6.62
CA THR A 76 18.58 -7.47 6.38
C THR A 76 17.63 -6.76 5.44
N LEU A 77 17.10 -5.61 5.86
CA LEU A 77 16.31 -4.70 5.02
C LEU A 77 17.23 -3.66 4.36
N ARG A 78 17.14 -3.55 3.04
CA ARG A 78 17.76 -2.46 2.26
C ARG A 78 16.73 -1.74 1.41
N GLN A 79 16.81 -0.42 1.39
CA GLN A 79 16.05 0.40 0.46
C GLN A 79 16.83 0.52 -0.85
N ARG A 80 16.23 0.18 -1.99
CA ARG A 80 16.87 0.34 -3.31
C ARG A 80 16.43 1.62 -4.03
N SER A 81 15.22 2.07 -3.73
CA SER A 81 14.66 3.35 -4.18
C SER A 81 13.57 3.80 -3.19
N ASP A 82 13.00 4.99 -3.38
CA ASP A 82 11.86 5.49 -2.59
C ASP A 82 10.66 4.53 -2.55
N CYS A 83 10.58 3.63 -3.53
CA CYS A 83 9.46 2.74 -3.73
C CYS A 83 9.85 1.26 -3.67
N GLU A 84 11.13 0.91 -3.45
CA GLU A 84 11.59 -0.48 -3.53
C GLU A 84 12.44 -0.87 -2.32
N PHE A 85 12.05 -1.98 -1.70
CA PHE A 85 12.65 -2.51 -0.48
C PHE A 85 12.99 -3.99 -0.67
N THR A 86 14.19 -4.40 -0.28
CA THR A 86 14.63 -5.79 -0.38
C THR A 86 15.02 -6.32 0.98
N PHE A 87 14.47 -7.48 1.34
CA PHE A 87 14.92 -8.29 2.46
C PHE A 87 15.83 -9.40 1.96
N THR A 88 16.99 -9.53 2.57
CA THR A 88 17.98 -10.59 2.28
C THR A 88 18.29 -11.38 3.56
N PRO A 89 18.18 -12.71 3.56
CA PRO A 89 18.50 -13.52 4.72
C PRO A 89 20.01 -13.59 4.93
N PRO A 90 20.48 -13.88 6.16
CA PRO A 90 21.89 -14.13 6.43
C PRO A 90 22.39 -15.40 5.70
N HIS A 91 21.58 -16.47 5.69
CA HIS A 91 21.78 -17.70 4.91
C HIS A 91 20.42 -18.36 4.63
N PRO A 92 20.21 -19.08 3.51
CA PRO A 92 21.13 -19.29 2.39
C PRO A 92 21.26 -18.07 1.48
N VAL A 93 22.43 -17.91 0.85
CA VAL A 93 22.68 -16.83 -0.11
C VAL A 93 21.84 -17.07 -1.37
N GLY A 94 21.11 -16.04 -1.82
CA GLY A 94 20.31 -16.06 -3.06
C GLY A 94 18.81 -15.95 -2.86
N HIS A 95 18.30 -16.24 -1.67
CA HIS A 95 16.91 -15.93 -1.33
C HIS A 95 16.74 -14.42 -1.12
N HIS A 96 15.63 -13.87 -1.62
CA HIS A 96 15.27 -12.48 -1.42
C HIS A 96 13.77 -12.30 -1.45
N ILE A 97 13.32 -11.23 -0.81
CA ILE A 97 11.94 -10.77 -0.82
C ILE A 97 11.99 -9.29 -1.14
N THR A 98 11.45 -8.90 -2.28
CA THR A 98 11.41 -7.50 -2.71
C THR A 98 9.98 -7.00 -2.72
N LEU A 99 9.75 -5.88 -2.05
CA LEU A 99 8.51 -5.11 -2.08
C LEU A 99 8.73 -3.89 -2.97
N SER A 100 7.91 -3.75 -4.02
CA SER A 100 7.93 -2.59 -4.91
C SER A 100 6.56 -1.92 -4.92
N PHE A 101 6.51 -0.69 -4.42
CA PHE A 101 5.30 0.10 -4.32
C PHE A 101 5.17 1.00 -5.54
N SER A 102 4.02 0.97 -6.20
CA SER A 102 3.69 1.91 -7.27
C SER A 102 2.26 2.42 -7.11
N PRO A 103 1.87 3.46 -7.85
CA PRO A 103 0.53 4.01 -7.71
C PRO A 103 -0.54 2.93 -7.88
N ALA A 104 -1.35 2.74 -6.84
CA ALA A 104 -2.42 1.74 -6.76
C ALA A 104 -1.98 0.26 -6.73
N GLN A 105 -0.69 -0.05 -6.53
CA GLN A 105 -0.26 -1.44 -6.48
C GLN A 105 0.98 -1.66 -5.61
N LEU A 106 1.06 -2.85 -5.02
CA LEU A 106 2.25 -3.41 -4.40
C LEU A 106 2.63 -4.67 -5.18
N LEU A 107 3.87 -4.72 -5.64
CA LEU A 107 4.46 -5.90 -6.24
C LEU A 107 5.38 -6.56 -5.21
N LEU A 108 5.08 -7.82 -4.90
CA LEU A 108 5.90 -8.71 -4.08
C LEU A 108 6.65 -9.68 -5.00
N LEU A 109 7.98 -9.59 -5.03
CA LEU A 109 8.84 -10.51 -5.78
C LEU A 109 9.62 -11.38 -4.79
N SER A 110 9.58 -12.69 -4.95
CA SER A 110 10.38 -13.56 -4.09
C SER A 110 10.66 -14.93 -4.70
N ASN A 111 11.80 -15.50 -4.32
CA ASN A 111 12.17 -16.91 -4.44
C ASN A 111 12.33 -17.59 -3.06
N SER A 112 11.85 -16.96 -2.00
CA SER A 112 11.93 -17.46 -0.62
C SER A 112 10.79 -18.45 -0.33
N PRO A 113 11.02 -19.50 0.48
CA PRO A 113 9.95 -20.37 0.97
C PRO A 113 8.92 -19.61 1.82
N HIS A 114 9.25 -18.44 2.37
CA HIS A 114 8.33 -17.61 3.16
C HIS A 114 7.24 -16.92 2.32
N LEU A 115 7.34 -16.95 0.98
CA LEU A 115 6.44 -16.22 0.11
C LEU A 115 4.96 -16.56 0.35
N SER A 116 4.62 -17.84 0.53
CA SER A 116 3.23 -18.27 0.74
C SER A 116 2.62 -17.65 2.00
N LYS A 117 3.38 -17.58 3.08
CA LYS A 117 2.95 -16.97 4.35
C LYS A 117 2.77 -15.46 4.21
N ILE A 118 3.70 -14.78 3.53
CA ILE A 118 3.61 -13.34 3.27
C ILE A 118 2.40 -13.03 2.39
N ILE A 119 2.13 -13.83 1.35
CA ILE A 119 0.94 -13.66 0.53
C ILE A 119 -0.32 -13.81 1.39
N HIS A 120 -0.37 -14.81 2.27
CA HIS A 120 -1.51 -15.00 3.16
C HIS A 120 -1.73 -13.80 4.08
N LEU A 121 -0.67 -13.31 4.74
CA LEU A 121 -0.71 -12.12 5.58
C LEU A 121 -1.21 -10.89 4.81
N LEU A 122 -0.69 -10.65 3.61
CA LEU A 122 -1.10 -9.50 2.81
C LEU A 122 -2.52 -9.62 2.27
N ASN A 123 -3.05 -10.84 2.10
CA ASN A 123 -4.45 -11.05 1.70
C ASN A 123 -5.45 -10.64 2.77
N GLU A 124 -5.10 -10.87 4.05
CA GLU A 124 -5.95 -10.42 5.17
C GLU A 124 -6.04 -8.89 5.21
N ILE A 125 -4.97 -8.20 4.78
CA ILE A 125 -4.89 -6.74 4.76
C ILE A 125 -5.53 -6.16 3.48
N HIS A 126 -5.34 -6.81 2.33
CA HIS A 126 -5.85 -6.35 1.03
C HIS A 126 -6.35 -7.51 0.14
N PRO A 127 -7.68 -7.62 -0.09
CA PRO A 127 -8.29 -8.79 -0.74
C PRO A 127 -8.25 -8.77 -2.28
N SER A 128 -7.14 -8.41 -2.93
CA SER A 128 -7.09 -8.36 -4.41
C SER A 128 -5.72 -8.78 -4.96
N ILE A 129 -5.61 -10.05 -5.33
CA ILE A 129 -4.36 -10.69 -5.76
C ILE A 129 -4.38 -10.95 -7.27
N LYS A 130 -3.29 -10.63 -7.95
CA LYS A 130 -2.89 -11.29 -9.19
C LYS A 130 -1.50 -11.89 -9.00
N THR A 131 -1.39 -13.21 -8.99
CA THR A 131 -0.10 -13.91 -8.88
C THR A 131 0.35 -14.37 -10.26
N GLU A 132 1.55 -13.97 -10.66
CA GLU A 132 2.23 -14.42 -11.88
C GLU A 132 3.54 -15.12 -11.49
N LYS A 133 3.70 -16.38 -11.92
CA LYS A 133 4.99 -17.07 -11.83
C LYS A 133 5.87 -16.61 -12.99
N ARG A 134 7.05 -16.04 -12.71
CA ARG A 134 8.04 -15.74 -13.74
C ARG A 134 8.98 -16.93 -13.93
N ASN A 135 9.42 -17.15 -15.18
CA ASN A 135 10.49 -18.11 -15.46
C ASN A 135 11.75 -17.69 -14.70
N ASN A 136 12.47 -18.66 -14.10
CA ASN A 136 13.67 -18.55 -13.24
C ASN A 136 13.44 -18.67 -11.72
N GLY A 137 12.31 -19.20 -11.25
CA GLY A 137 12.11 -19.53 -9.82
C GLY A 137 11.68 -18.34 -8.94
N ASN A 138 11.59 -17.14 -9.51
CA ASN A 138 11.01 -15.97 -8.86
C ASN A 138 9.49 -15.94 -9.10
N THR A 139 8.72 -15.78 -8.03
CA THR A 139 7.27 -15.56 -8.11
C THR A 139 6.98 -14.09 -7.88
N ALA A 140 6.09 -13.53 -8.70
CA ALA A 140 5.60 -12.18 -8.60
C ALA A 140 4.14 -12.18 -8.15
N THR A 141 3.82 -11.46 -7.09
CA THR A 141 2.44 -11.30 -6.62
C THR A 141 2.11 -9.83 -6.55
N THR A 142 1.07 -9.42 -7.26
CA THR A 142 0.59 -8.04 -7.30
C THR A 142 -0.65 -7.91 -6.42
N PHE A 143 -0.60 -6.95 -5.52
CA PHE A 143 -1.71 -6.53 -4.66
C PHE A 143 -2.20 -5.16 -5.10
N CYS A 144 -3.51 -4.97 -5.19
CA CYS A 144 -4.08 -3.65 -5.45
C CYS A 144 -4.02 -2.79 -4.18
N LEU A 145 -3.37 -1.62 -4.28
CA LEU A 145 -3.39 -0.57 -3.27
C LEU A 145 -4.26 0.60 -3.73
N THR A 146 -4.50 1.58 -2.86
CA THR A 146 -5.13 2.84 -3.26
C THR A 146 -4.07 3.78 -3.83
N PRO A 147 -4.27 4.44 -4.98
CA PRO A 147 -3.29 5.38 -5.53
C PRO A 147 -3.06 6.59 -4.60
N THR A 148 -1.80 7.08 -4.53
CA THR A 148 -1.39 8.23 -3.72
C THR A 148 -0.50 9.19 -4.52
N ASN A 149 -0.56 10.49 -4.23
CA ASN A 149 0.18 11.55 -4.94
C ASN A 149 1.19 12.35 -4.06
N ASP A 150 1.46 11.98 -2.80
CA ASP A 150 2.21 12.84 -1.86
C ASP A 150 3.49 12.21 -1.23
N PRO A 151 4.44 13.04 -0.72
CA PRO A 151 5.88 12.74 -0.56
C PRO A 151 6.30 12.05 0.77
N PRO A 152 7.55 11.52 0.86
CA PRO A 152 7.94 10.40 1.74
C PRO A 152 8.53 10.78 3.13
N THR A 153 7.90 11.65 3.92
CA THR A 153 8.61 12.21 5.11
C THR A 153 8.71 11.26 6.31
N GLN A 154 7.73 10.39 6.60
CA GLN A 154 7.81 9.48 7.78
C GLN A 154 8.50 8.14 7.51
N LEU A 155 8.71 7.79 6.24
CA LEU A 155 9.36 6.54 5.85
C LEU A 155 10.85 6.57 6.21
N LYS A 156 11.48 7.74 6.08
CA LYS A 156 12.90 7.93 6.34
C LYS A 156 13.28 7.58 7.78
N GLN A 157 12.52 8.03 8.78
CA GLN A 157 12.81 7.76 10.18
C GLN A 157 12.81 6.25 10.51
N TYR A 158 11.81 5.51 10.03
CA TYR A 158 11.76 4.06 10.22
C TYR A 158 12.93 3.34 9.54
N LEU A 159 13.35 3.81 8.36
CA LEU A 159 14.49 3.23 7.65
C LEU A 159 15.81 3.56 8.34
N ASP A 160 15.98 4.77 8.87
CA ASP A 160 17.17 5.14 9.65
C ASP A 160 17.35 4.26 10.90
N GLU A 161 16.24 3.80 11.50
CA GLU A 161 16.25 2.91 12.69
C GLU A 161 16.46 1.43 12.36
N HIS A 162 16.14 0.99 11.14
CA HIS A 162 15.91 -0.43 10.86
C HIS A 162 16.52 -0.95 9.56
N ALA A 163 16.81 -0.09 8.58
CA ALA A 163 17.52 -0.45 7.37
C ALA A 163 19.03 -0.31 7.58
N LEU A 164 19.82 -1.08 6.83
CA LEU A 164 21.24 -0.76 6.74
C LEU A 164 21.39 0.53 5.92
N PRO A 165 22.26 1.47 6.34
CA PRO A 165 22.63 2.60 5.50
C PRO A 165 23.24 2.08 4.19
N ASP A 166 22.95 2.77 3.09
CA ASP A 166 23.53 2.49 1.78
C ASP A 166 25.07 2.62 1.77
#